data_AF-A0A3B9VT84-F1
#
_entry.id   AF-A0A3B9VT84-F1
#
_cell.length_a   1.000
_cell.length_b   1.000
_cell.length_c   1.000
_cell.angle_alpha   90.00
_cell.angle_beta   90.00
_cell.angle_gamma   90.00
#
_symmetry.space_group_name_H-M   'P 1'
#
loop_
_entity.id
_entity.type
_entity.pdbx_description
1 polymer ?
#
loop_
_entity_poly.entity_id
_entity_poly.type
_entity_poly.pdbx_seq_one_letter_code
_entity_poly.pdbx_strand_id
1 'polypeptide(L)' 'MEYKILVLDIDGTLTNSKKEITPRTHAALKKAQEKGV' A
#
# COMPACT_ATOMS: atom_id res chain seq x y z
N MET A 1 17.69 -15.92 -2.55
CA MET A 1 16.64 -15.09 -1.94
C MET A 1 15.91 -14.40 -3.07
N GLU A 2 14.60 -14.60 -3.17
CA GLU A 2 13.75 -13.88 -4.13
C GLU A 2 13.15 -12.68 -3.40
N TYR A 3 13.56 -11.48 -3.79
CA TYR A 3 13.04 -10.25 -3.21
C TYR A 3 11.75 -9.85 -3.93
N LYS A 4 10.69 -9.60 -3.16
CA LYS A 4 9.43 -9.07 -3.65
C LYS A 4 9.30 -7.64 -3.18
N ILE A 5 9.00 -6.74 -4.11
CA ILE A 5 8.83 -5.30 -3.83
C ILE A 5 7.52 -4.85 -4.45
N LEU A 6 6.71 -4.17 -3.64
CA LEU A 6 5.53 -3.44 -4.09
C LEU A 6 5.86 -1.95 -4.21
N VAL A 7 5.81 -1.41 -5.42
CA VAL A 7 6.00 0.03 -5.69
C VAL A 7 4.65 0.66 -5.96
N LEU A 8 4.32 1.72 -5.25
CA LEU A 8 3.06 2.45 -5.37
C LEU A 8 3.35 3.93 -5.63
N ASP A 9 2.60 4.51 -6.57
CA ASP A 9 2.53 5.95 -6.71
C ASP A 9 1.67 6.55 -5.59
N ILE A 10 1.84 7.84 -5.32
CA ILE A 10 1.17 8.53 -4.21
C ILE A 10 -0.21 9.00 -4.66
N ASP A 11 -0.25 10.03 -5.50
CA ASP A 11 -1.47 10.74 -5.83
C ASP A 11 -2.32 9.96 -6.85
N GLY A 12 -3.54 9.60 -6.46
CA GLY A 12 -4.44 8.82 -7.32
C GLY A 12 -4.14 7.33 -7.37
N THR A 13 -3.12 6.85 -6.63
CA THR A 13 -2.82 5.42 -6.45
C THR A 13 -2.93 5.04 -4.97
N LEU A 14 -2.01 5.50 -4.13
CA LEU A 14 -2.02 5.22 -2.69
C LEU A 14 -3.04 6.09 -1.95
N THR A 15 -3.20 7.35 -2.38
CA THR A 15 -4.10 8.33 -1.77
C THR A 15 -5.37 8.52 -2.59
N ASN A 16 -6.47 8.87 -1.90
CA ASN A 16 -7.72 9.27 -2.53
C ASN A 16 -7.65 10.71 -3.08
N SER A 17 -8.74 11.24 -3.63
CA SER A 17 -8.80 12.62 -4.15
C SER A 17 -8.55 13.71 -3.11
N LYS A 18 -8.58 13.38 -1.81
CA LYS A 18 -8.25 14.28 -0.69
C LYS A 18 -6.81 14.11 -0.20
N LYS A 19 -6.00 13.30 -0.89
CA LYS A 19 -4.63 12.94 -0.51
C LYS A 19 -4.53 12.13 0.79
N GLU A 20 -5.57 11.35 1.11
CA GLU A 20 -5.63 10.53 2.31
C GLU A 20 -5.50 9.04 1.97
N ILE A 21 -4.79 8.28 2.82
CA ILE A 21 -4.82 6.82 2.79
C ILE A 21 -6.08 6.37 3.54
N THR A 22 -6.95 5.63 2.88
CA THR A 22 -8.17 5.12 3.53
C THR A 22 -7.86 4.05 4.57
N PRO A 23 -8.71 3.85 5.60
CA PRO A 23 -8.53 2.77 6.57
C PRO A 23 -8.44 1.38 5.93
N ARG A 24 -9.20 1.15 4.85
CA ARG A 24 -9.14 -0.09 4.06
C ARG A 24 -7.77 -0.28 3.41
N THR A 25 -7.25 0.77 2.75
CA THR A 25 -5.93 0.73 2.09
C THR A 25 -4.82 0.48 3.11
N HIS A 26 -4.85 1.17 4.24
CA HIS A 26 -3.90 0.98 5.33
C HIS A 26 -3.90 -0.47 5.86
N ALA A 27 -5.08 -1.04 6.12
CA ALA A 27 -5.20 -2.43 6.57
C ALA A 27 -4.70 -3.44 5.53
N ALA A 28 -4.88 -3.17 4.24
CA ALA A 28 -4.39 -4.03 3.17
C ALA A 28 -2.85 -4.00 3.07
N LEU A 29 -2.23 -2.82 3.19
CA LEU A 29 -0.78 -2.67 3.20
C LEU A 29 -0.14 -3.39 4.39
N LYS A 30 -0.74 -3.28 5.58
CA LYS A 30 -0.28 -4.01 6.77
C LYS A 30 -0.31 -5.53 6.56
N LYS A 31 -1.39 -6.04 5.96
CA LYS A 31 -1.50 -7.47 5.61
C LYS A 31 -0.49 -7.91 4.54
N ALA A 32 -0.11 -7.04 3.62
CA ALA A 32 0.93 -7.34 2.63
C ALA A 32 2.30 -7.45 3.31
N GLN A 33 2.63 -6.48 4.17
CA GLN A 33 3.86 -6.49 4.97
C GLN A 33 3.96 -7.74 5.85
N GLU A 34 2.87 -8.13 6.53
CA GLU A 34 2.79 -9.36 7.33
C GLU A 34 3.03 -10.64 6.51
N LYS A 35 2.74 -10.60 5.20
CA LYS A 35 2.97 -11.70 4.25
C LYS A 35 4.35 -11.67 3.60
N GLY A 36 5.19 -10.67 3.91
CA GLY A 36 6.52 -10.52 3.34
C GLY A 36 6.52 -10.01 1.89
N VAL A 37 5.55 -9.15 1.54
CA VAL A 37 5.47 -8.43 0.25
C VAL A 37 5.30 -6.94 0.51
#